data_AF-A0A3B0RZZ0-F1
#
_entry.id   AF-A0A3B0RZZ0-F1
#
_cell.length_a   1.000
_cell.length_b   1.000
_cell.length_c   1.000
_cell.angle_alpha   90.00
_cell.angle_beta   90.00
_cell.angle_gamma   90.00
#
_symmetry.space_group_name_H-M   'P 1'
#
loop_
_entity.id
_entity.type
_entity.pdbx_description
1 polymer ?
#
loop_
_entity_poly.entity_id
_entity_poly.type
_entity_poly.pdbx_seq_one_letter_code
_entity_poly.pdbx_strand_id
1 'polypeptide(L)'
;MTRKSYLFTSESVSEGHPDKVCDRISDEIVDLIYRSAAEAGMSAWDVRVACETLTTTNRVVIAGEVRAPEGLMNGDGGVAPEAFVAAARAAIKDIGYEQDGFHWNTAQVEVLLHGQSADIAQGVDNAADSNNEGAGDQGIMFGYACRETPALMPAPIYYSHKILQDLAAARHAGQGEAGMLGPDAKSQVTVHYADGKPVEIASIVLSTQHLDDSWDSDKVRAVVEPHIRRSVGDMPIADDCAWHVNPTGKFVIGGPDGDAGLTGRKIIVDTYGGAAPHGGGAFSGKDTTKVDRSAAYASRYLAKNIVAADLAERCTIQLAYAIGVAQPLSVYVDLHGTGRVDEEALERALREVMDLSPSGIRRALDLNKPIYARTAAYGHFGREPDADGGFSWEKVDLVEALKAAV
;
A
#
# COMPACT_ATOMS: atom_id res chain seq x y z
N MET A 1 15.80 -28.15 -5.72
CA MET A 1 16.96 -27.35 -5.28
C MET A 1 16.69 -25.91 -5.68
N THR A 2 16.61 -24.99 -4.72
CA THR A 2 16.58 -23.56 -4.97
C THR A 2 17.85 -23.13 -5.72
N ARG A 3 17.74 -22.15 -6.63
CA ARG A 3 18.91 -21.61 -7.36
C ARG A 3 19.88 -21.01 -6.33
N LYS A 4 21.15 -21.43 -6.38
CA LYS A 4 22.20 -20.93 -5.46
C LYS A 4 22.58 -19.47 -5.68
N SER A 5 22.39 -18.95 -6.88
CA SER A 5 22.72 -17.56 -7.23
C SER A 5 21.75 -17.05 -8.28
N TYR A 6 21.19 -15.86 -8.09
CA TYR A 6 20.26 -15.22 -9.03
C TYR A 6 20.15 -13.72 -8.79
N LEU A 7 19.66 -13.00 -9.80
CA LEU A 7 19.24 -11.61 -9.69
C LEU A 7 17.73 -11.56 -9.48
N PHE A 8 17.26 -10.71 -8.57
CA PHE A 8 15.84 -10.43 -8.37
C PHE A 8 15.61 -8.92 -8.35
N THR A 9 14.53 -8.49 -9.01
CA THR A 9 14.24 -7.08 -9.24
C THR A 9 12.86 -6.74 -8.71
N SER A 10 12.75 -5.60 -8.03
CA SER A 10 11.47 -4.97 -7.69
C SER A 10 11.52 -3.48 -8.00
N GLU A 11 10.36 -2.89 -8.19
CA GLU A 11 10.21 -1.48 -8.52
C GLU A 11 9.24 -0.76 -7.59
N SER A 12 9.31 0.56 -7.58
CA SER A 12 8.36 1.44 -6.92
C SER A 12 8.10 2.68 -7.76
N VAL A 13 7.04 3.40 -7.39
CA VAL A 13 6.66 4.68 -7.99
C VAL A 13 6.31 5.65 -6.87
N SER A 14 6.53 6.95 -7.09
CA SER A 14 6.31 7.99 -6.10
C SER A 14 4.82 8.27 -5.91
N GLU A 15 4.48 9.03 -4.88
CA GLU A 15 3.14 9.60 -4.68
C GLU A 15 2.64 10.45 -5.86
N GLY A 16 3.55 10.96 -6.71
CA GLY A 16 3.19 11.70 -7.90
C GLY A 16 2.82 10.85 -9.10
N HIS A 17 3.20 9.56 -9.15
CA HIS A 17 2.81 8.71 -10.27
C HIS A 17 1.27 8.70 -10.42
N PRO A 18 0.69 8.80 -11.62
CA PRO A 18 -0.76 9.01 -11.79
C PRO A 18 -1.63 7.92 -11.14
N ASP A 19 -1.24 6.64 -11.24
CA ASP A 19 -1.92 5.58 -10.46
C ASP A 19 -1.87 5.80 -8.94
N LYS A 20 -0.75 6.33 -8.41
CA LYS A 20 -0.62 6.65 -6.98
C LYS A 20 -1.33 7.92 -6.57
N VAL A 21 -1.51 8.88 -7.48
CA VAL A 21 -2.45 9.99 -7.29
C VAL A 21 -3.86 9.46 -7.07
N CYS A 22 -4.29 8.48 -7.89
CA CYS A 22 -5.59 7.83 -7.74
C CYS A 22 -5.73 7.10 -6.40
N ASP A 23 -4.73 6.27 -6.03
CA ASP A 23 -4.73 5.58 -4.73
C ASP A 23 -4.80 6.57 -3.55
N ARG A 24 -4.03 7.67 -3.62
CA ARG A 24 -4.00 8.72 -2.58
C ARG A 24 -5.35 9.42 -2.45
N ILE A 25 -5.99 9.81 -3.55
CA ILE A 25 -7.33 10.43 -3.53
C ILE A 25 -8.37 9.45 -2.99
N SER A 26 -8.36 8.21 -3.46
CA SER A 26 -9.27 7.16 -3.00
C SER A 26 -9.19 6.93 -1.49
N ASP A 27 -7.98 6.88 -0.92
CA ASP A 27 -7.82 6.72 0.53
C ASP A 27 -8.06 8.01 1.33
N GLU A 28 -7.83 9.19 0.77
CA GLU A 28 -8.22 10.45 1.41
C GLU A 28 -9.74 10.53 1.57
N ILE A 29 -10.49 9.95 0.63
CA ILE A 29 -11.95 9.83 0.72
C ILE A 29 -12.37 8.84 1.80
N VAL A 30 -11.68 7.70 1.93
CA VAL A 30 -11.92 6.76 3.04
C VAL A 30 -11.70 7.47 4.38
N ASP A 31 -10.58 8.18 4.53
CA ASP A 31 -10.25 8.90 5.76
C ASP A 31 -11.23 10.05 6.03
N LEU A 32 -11.66 10.78 5.00
CA LEU A 32 -12.69 11.82 5.11
C LEU A 32 -13.98 11.24 5.69
N ILE A 33 -14.47 10.12 5.14
CA ILE A 33 -15.72 9.51 5.59
C ILE A 33 -15.60 9.03 7.05
N TYR A 34 -14.47 8.42 7.44
CA TYR A 34 -14.25 8.03 8.84
C TYR A 34 -14.22 9.24 9.79
N ARG A 35 -13.56 10.34 9.40
CA ARG A 35 -13.55 11.59 10.19
C ARG A 35 -14.95 12.16 10.35
N SER A 36 -15.68 12.32 9.24
CA SER A 36 -17.04 12.86 9.27
C SER A 36 -18.02 11.94 10.00
N ALA A 37 -17.85 10.62 9.94
CA ALA A 37 -18.67 9.68 10.70
C ALA A 37 -18.49 9.90 12.21
N ALA A 38 -17.24 10.05 12.68
CA ALA A 38 -16.96 10.36 14.08
C ALA A 38 -17.56 11.71 14.52
N GLU A 39 -17.46 12.74 13.68
CA GLU A 39 -18.05 14.07 13.93
C GLU A 39 -19.58 14.02 14.00
N ALA A 40 -20.22 13.21 13.16
CA ALA A 40 -21.67 13.04 13.10
C ALA A 40 -22.22 12.06 14.15
N GLY A 41 -21.37 11.42 14.96
CA GLY A 41 -21.77 10.39 15.91
C GLY A 41 -22.25 9.08 15.24
N MET A 42 -21.93 8.88 13.96
CA MET A 42 -22.14 7.62 13.25
C MET A 42 -21.10 6.61 13.72
N SER A 43 -21.51 5.36 13.95
CA SER A 43 -20.56 4.31 14.31
C SER A 43 -19.56 4.11 13.17
N ALA A 44 -18.26 4.13 13.49
CA ALA A 44 -17.21 3.80 12.52
C ALA A 44 -17.33 2.35 12.01
N TRP A 45 -18.09 1.50 12.72
CA TRP A 45 -18.43 0.16 12.26
C TRP A 45 -19.40 0.14 11.09
N ASP A 46 -20.22 1.19 10.93
CA ASP A 46 -21.22 1.28 9.87
C ASP A 46 -20.68 1.93 8.59
N VAL A 47 -19.46 2.50 8.63
CA VAL A 47 -18.82 3.08 7.45
C VAL A 47 -18.60 2.00 6.39
N ARG A 48 -18.99 2.31 5.15
CA ARG A 48 -18.70 1.49 3.97
C ARG A 48 -18.13 2.40 2.89
N VAL A 49 -17.03 2.01 2.26
CA VAL A 49 -16.37 2.75 1.17
C VAL A 49 -15.81 1.75 0.16
N ALA A 50 -16.10 2.00 -1.11
CA ALA A 50 -15.48 1.40 -2.28
C ALA A 50 -15.33 2.53 -3.32
N CYS A 51 -14.28 3.34 -3.15
CA CYS A 51 -14.04 4.55 -3.92
C CYS A 51 -12.93 4.34 -4.95
N GLU A 52 -13.27 4.44 -6.22
CA GLU A 52 -12.34 4.35 -7.33
C GLU A 52 -12.05 5.74 -7.90
N THR A 53 -10.79 5.98 -8.26
CA THR A 53 -10.35 7.24 -8.85
C THR A 53 -9.69 6.98 -10.21
N LEU A 54 -10.05 7.79 -11.20
CA LEU A 54 -9.36 7.90 -12.48
C LEU A 54 -8.79 9.31 -12.62
N THR A 55 -7.54 9.41 -13.05
CA THR A 55 -6.91 10.68 -13.43
C THR A 55 -6.40 10.65 -14.86
N THR A 56 -6.46 11.81 -15.52
CA THR A 56 -5.88 12.06 -16.84
C THR A 56 -5.66 13.57 -16.98
N THR A 57 -5.24 14.05 -18.16
CA THR A 57 -4.98 15.47 -18.43
C THR A 57 -6.12 16.35 -17.91
N ASN A 58 -5.78 17.18 -16.93
CA ASN A 58 -6.64 18.15 -16.26
C ASN A 58 -7.99 17.61 -15.73
N ARG A 59 -8.10 16.30 -15.45
CA ARG A 59 -9.35 15.66 -15.02
C ARG A 59 -9.14 14.59 -13.95
N VAL A 60 -10.05 14.58 -12.98
CA VAL A 60 -10.19 13.58 -11.93
C VAL A 60 -11.65 13.12 -11.92
N VAL A 61 -11.87 11.81 -11.98
CA VAL A 61 -13.19 11.19 -11.83
C VAL A 61 -13.15 10.30 -10.60
N ILE A 62 -14.07 10.53 -9.67
CA ILE A 62 -14.21 9.78 -8.42
C ILE A 62 -15.56 9.08 -8.48
N ALA A 63 -15.58 7.75 -8.37
CA ALA A 63 -16.80 6.95 -8.51
C ALA A 63 -16.81 5.76 -7.55
N GLY A 64 -17.96 5.07 -7.46
CA GLY A 64 -18.15 3.88 -6.62
C GLY A 64 -19.17 4.11 -5.51
N GLU A 65 -19.08 3.30 -4.45
CA GLU A 65 -20.15 3.17 -3.46
C GLU A 65 -19.71 3.54 -2.04
N VAL A 66 -20.59 4.23 -1.30
CA VAL A 66 -20.36 4.60 0.09
C VAL A 66 -21.58 4.39 0.98
N ARG A 67 -21.32 4.17 2.27
CA ARG A 67 -22.25 4.45 3.37
C ARG A 67 -21.56 5.49 4.27
N ALA A 68 -21.98 6.73 4.09
CA ALA A 68 -21.41 7.91 4.73
C ALA A 68 -22.47 8.63 5.58
N PRO A 69 -22.07 9.48 6.54
CA PRO A 69 -23.02 10.28 7.32
C PRO A 69 -23.86 11.20 6.43
N GLU A 70 -25.08 11.54 6.89
CA GLU A 70 -26.05 12.35 6.13
C GLU A 70 -25.48 13.68 5.62
N GLY A 71 -24.58 14.32 6.39
CA GLY A 71 -23.91 15.57 5.97
C GLY A 71 -23.00 15.45 4.75
N LEU A 72 -22.66 14.23 4.29
CA LEU A 72 -21.94 13.97 3.05
C LEU A 72 -22.85 13.46 1.92
N MET A 73 -24.15 13.31 2.16
CA MET A 73 -25.13 12.79 1.19
C MET A 73 -25.99 13.93 0.63
N ASN A 74 -26.50 13.80 -0.60
CA ASN A 74 -27.30 14.83 -1.26
C ASN A 74 -28.82 14.59 -1.27
N GLY A 75 -29.30 13.55 -0.57
CA GLY A 75 -30.72 13.19 -0.47
C GLY A 75 -31.28 12.36 -1.63
N ASP A 76 -30.67 12.40 -2.82
CA ASP A 76 -31.11 11.67 -4.02
C ASP A 76 -30.38 10.32 -4.21
N GLY A 77 -29.76 9.80 -3.14
CA GLY A 77 -28.95 8.58 -3.16
C GLY A 77 -27.51 8.78 -3.63
N GLY A 78 -27.11 10.02 -3.95
CA GLY A 78 -25.73 10.41 -4.24
C GLY A 78 -25.04 11.12 -3.07
N VAL A 79 -23.79 11.52 -3.28
CA VAL A 79 -23.03 12.33 -2.32
C VAL A 79 -23.13 13.84 -2.59
N ALA A 80 -22.96 14.66 -1.56
CA ALA A 80 -22.72 16.09 -1.70
C ALA A 80 -21.25 16.31 -2.12
N PRO A 81 -20.97 16.82 -3.34
CA PRO A 81 -19.64 16.72 -3.95
C PRO A 81 -18.57 17.62 -3.29
N GLU A 82 -18.96 18.66 -2.57
CA GLU A 82 -18.06 19.74 -2.12
C GLU A 82 -16.90 19.23 -1.28
N ALA A 83 -17.17 18.36 -0.30
CA ALA A 83 -16.16 17.80 0.59
C ALA A 83 -15.20 16.86 -0.14
N PHE A 84 -15.70 16.05 -1.08
CA PHE A 84 -14.90 15.11 -1.87
C PHE A 84 -14.00 15.85 -2.88
N VAL A 85 -14.52 16.90 -3.53
CA VAL A 85 -13.73 17.78 -4.39
C VAL A 85 -12.62 18.45 -3.56
N ALA A 86 -12.93 18.97 -2.38
CA ALA A 86 -11.95 19.58 -1.50
C ALA A 86 -10.85 18.59 -1.07
N ALA A 87 -11.21 17.35 -0.71
CA ALA A 87 -10.27 16.29 -0.37
C ALA A 87 -9.35 15.92 -1.54
N ALA A 88 -9.89 15.75 -2.75
CA ALA A 88 -9.10 15.47 -3.94
C ALA A 88 -8.11 16.60 -4.25
N ARG A 89 -8.57 17.87 -4.19
CA ARG A 89 -7.68 19.03 -4.40
C ARG A 89 -6.60 19.13 -3.34
N ALA A 90 -6.93 18.86 -2.08
CA ALA A 90 -5.96 18.86 -0.98
C ALA A 90 -4.89 17.78 -1.21
N ALA A 91 -5.28 16.56 -1.60
CA ALA A 91 -4.35 15.48 -1.92
C ALA A 91 -3.43 15.84 -3.10
N ILE A 92 -3.97 16.40 -4.19
CA ILE A 92 -3.18 16.83 -5.37
C ILE A 92 -2.20 17.94 -4.99
N LYS A 93 -2.61 18.87 -4.13
CA LYS A 93 -1.76 19.94 -3.62
C LYS A 93 -0.65 19.41 -2.73
N ASP A 94 -0.98 18.51 -1.81
CA ASP A 94 -0.04 17.85 -0.89
C ASP A 94 1.04 17.07 -1.64
N ILE A 95 0.68 16.39 -2.73
CA ILE A 95 1.64 15.74 -3.64
C ILE A 95 2.58 16.76 -4.31
N GLY A 96 2.09 17.96 -4.63
CA GLY A 96 2.87 19.05 -5.24
C GLY A 96 2.55 19.32 -6.70
N TYR A 97 1.34 19.00 -7.17
CA TYR A 97 0.92 19.25 -8.56
C TYR A 97 0.40 20.66 -8.79
N GLU A 98 1.23 21.49 -9.44
CA GLU A 98 0.93 22.86 -9.87
C GLU A 98 1.24 23.09 -11.37
N GLN A 99 1.16 22.03 -12.18
CA GLN A 99 1.51 22.06 -13.60
C GLN A 99 0.29 22.40 -14.47
N ASP A 100 0.48 23.11 -15.58
CA ASP A 100 -0.62 23.54 -16.46
C ASP A 100 -1.54 22.40 -16.91
N GLY A 101 -0.98 21.21 -17.18
CA GLY A 101 -1.72 20.01 -17.57
C GLY A 101 -2.40 19.25 -16.42
N PHE A 102 -1.96 19.46 -15.17
CA PHE A 102 -2.59 18.90 -13.98
C PHE A 102 -2.21 19.70 -12.72
N HIS A 103 -3.15 20.53 -12.25
CA HIS A 103 -2.94 21.42 -11.10
C HIS A 103 -4.07 21.26 -10.09
N TRP A 104 -3.72 21.22 -8.80
CA TRP A 104 -4.69 21.09 -7.70
C TRP A 104 -5.83 22.12 -7.73
N ASN A 105 -5.64 23.31 -8.30
CA ASN A 105 -6.61 24.40 -8.28
C ASN A 105 -7.52 24.42 -9.53
N THR A 106 -7.03 23.99 -10.69
CA THR A 106 -7.74 24.09 -11.97
C THR A 106 -8.23 22.75 -12.52
N ALA A 107 -7.73 21.62 -11.98
CA ALA A 107 -8.20 20.30 -12.36
C ALA A 107 -9.72 20.18 -12.24
N GLN A 108 -10.35 19.60 -13.25
CA GLN A 108 -11.78 19.30 -13.23
C GLN A 108 -12.01 18.05 -12.40
N VAL A 109 -12.78 18.16 -11.32
CA VAL A 109 -13.09 17.04 -10.44
C VAL A 109 -14.56 16.70 -10.58
N GLU A 110 -14.84 15.47 -11.02
CA GLU A 110 -16.19 14.93 -11.18
C GLU A 110 -16.41 13.84 -10.11
N VAL A 111 -17.48 13.99 -9.32
CA VAL A 111 -17.81 13.08 -8.22
C VAL A 111 -19.10 12.35 -8.56
N LEU A 112 -18.99 11.03 -8.70
CA LEU A 112 -20.04 10.09 -9.08
C LEU A 112 -20.25 9.00 -8.01
N LEU A 113 -19.85 9.28 -6.76
CA LEU A 113 -20.09 8.38 -5.63
C LEU A 113 -21.59 8.32 -5.32
N HIS A 114 -22.07 7.13 -4.97
CA HIS A 114 -23.46 6.90 -4.59
C HIS A 114 -23.60 5.96 -3.40
N GLY A 115 -24.80 5.88 -2.82
CA GLY A 115 -25.13 4.96 -1.74
C GLY A 115 -24.89 3.50 -2.15
N GLN A 116 -24.35 2.69 -1.23
CA GLN A 116 -24.19 1.24 -1.44
C GLN A 116 -25.56 0.53 -1.55
N SER A 117 -25.64 -0.48 -2.43
CA SER A 117 -26.84 -1.30 -2.60
C SER A 117 -27.27 -2.01 -1.30
N ALA A 118 -28.58 -2.02 -1.04
CA ALA A 118 -29.19 -2.69 0.11
C ALA A 118 -29.00 -4.22 0.10
N ASP A 119 -28.95 -4.85 -1.07
CA ASP A 119 -28.77 -6.30 -1.20
C ASP A 119 -27.35 -6.72 -0.80
N ILE A 120 -26.34 -5.90 -1.13
CA ILE A 120 -24.94 -6.12 -0.72
C ILE A 120 -24.78 -5.90 0.78
N ALA A 121 -25.44 -4.86 1.32
CA ALA A 121 -25.42 -4.57 2.76
C ALA A 121 -25.92 -5.76 3.61
N GLN A 122 -27.00 -6.43 3.18
CA GLN A 122 -27.63 -7.49 3.96
C GLN A 122 -26.71 -8.70 4.21
N GLY A 123 -25.96 -9.13 3.19
CA GLY A 123 -25.07 -10.30 3.27
C GLY A 123 -23.74 -10.03 3.97
N VAL A 124 -23.32 -8.77 4.05
CA VAL A 124 -22.07 -8.37 4.71
C VAL A 124 -22.32 -8.06 6.19
N ASP A 125 -23.43 -7.40 6.49
CA ASP A 125 -23.76 -6.96 7.85
C ASP A 125 -24.20 -8.15 8.75
N ASN A 126 -24.66 -9.27 8.16
CA ASN A 126 -24.98 -10.51 8.87
C ASN A 126 -24.42 -11.73 8.13
N ALA A 127 -23.36 -12.33 8.65
CA ALA A 127 -22.75 -13.52 8.05
C ALA A 127 -23.70 -14.73 8.08
N ALA A 128 -23.55 -15.63 7.10
CA ALA A 128 -24.31 -16.87 7.02
C ALA A 128 -23.91 -17.89 8.11
N ASP A 129 -22.69 -17.80 8.63
CA ASP A 129 -22.09 -18.74 9.58
C ASP A 129 -21.97 -18.19 11.01
N SER A 130 -22.33 -16.93 11.27
CA SER A 130 -22.23 -16.32 12.59
C SER A 130 -23.12 -15.07 12.74
N ASN A 131 -23.30 -14.57 13.97
CA ASN A 131 -23.94 -13.28 14.24
C ASN A 131 -22.97 -12.07 14.07
N ASN A 132 -21.89 -12.24 13.32
CA ASN A 132 -20.89 -11.20 13.03
C ASN A 132 -20.96 -10.80 11.55
N GLU A 133 -20.16 -9.81 11.15
CA GLU A 133 -20.02 -9.44 9.73
C GLU A 133 -19.31 -10.55 8.94
N GLY A 134 -19.85 -10.84 7.76
CA GLY A 134 -19.25 -11.74 6.78
C GLY A 134 -18.23 -11.02 5.90
N ALA A 135 -17.46 -11.78 5.12
CA ALA A 135 -16.58 -11.15 4.13
C ALA A 135 -17.38 -10.33 3.12
N GLY A 136 -16.93 -9.09 2.87
CA GLY A 136 -17.56 -8.16 1.93
C GLY A 136 -17.61 -8.64 0.48
N ASP A 137 -16.69 -9.53 0.12
CA ASP A 137 -16.58 -10.20 -1.18
C ASP A 137 -15.85 -11.54 -0.98
N GLN A 138 -15.89 -12.41 -1.99
CA GLN A 138 -14.94 -13.52 -2.08
C GLN A 138 -13.53 -12.99 -2.37
N GLY A 139 -12.50 -13.68 -1.91
CA GLY A 139 -11.15 -13.29 -2.27
C GLY A 139 -10.08 -14.13 -1.64
N ILE A 140 -8.86 -13.92 -2.14
CA ILE A 140 -7.63 -14.56 -1.68
C ILE A 140 -6.68 -13.44 -1.29
N MET A 141 -5.98 -13.57 -0.17
CA MET A 141 -5.04 -12.58 0.34
C MET A 141 -3.76 -13.27 0.75
N PHE A 142 -2.63 -12.58 0.56
CA PHE A 142 -1.32 -13.10 0.91
C PHE A 142 -0.57 -12.17 1.87
N GLY A 143 -0.03 -12.79 2.91
CA GLY A 143 0.91 -12.22 3.86
C GLY A 143 2.31 -12.71 3.58
N TYR A 144 3.33 -11.85 3.71
CA TYR A 144 4.72 -12.27 3.60
C TYR A 144 5.63 -11.53 4.58
N ALA A 145 6.62 -12.25 5.11
CA ALA A 145 7.74 -11.67 5.85
C ALA A 145 9.03 -12.48 5.62
N CYS A 146 10.18 -11.80 5.72
CA CYS A 146 11.50 -12.43 5.64
C CYS A 146 12.53 -11.65 6.44
N ARG A 147 13.68 -12.25 6.76
CA ARG A 147 14.76 -11.60 7.55
C ARG A 147 15.72 -10.72 6.74
N GLU A 148 15.41 -10.43 5.48
CA GLU A 148 16.34 -9.73 4.58
C GLU A 148 16.60 -8.27 4.94
N THR A 149 15.65 -7.62 5.62
CA THR A 149 15.73 -6.22 6.04
C THR A 149 15.22 -6.05 7.46
N PRO A 150 15.57 -4.95 8.16
CA PRO A 150 15.06 -4.67 9.51
C PRO A 150 13.53 -4.62 9.60
N ALA A 151 12.86 -4.23 8.51
CA ALA A 151 11.40 -4.14 8.42
C ALA A 151 10.73 -5.51 8.16
N LEU A 152 11.50 -6.59 8.13
CA LEU A 152 11.07 -7.93 7.74
C LEU A 152 10.42 -7.99 6.35
N MET A 153 10.98 -7.23 5.40
CA MET A 153 10.54 -7.10 4.01
C MET A 153 11.61 -7.59 3.02
N PRO A 154 11.22 -8.04 1.81
CA PRO A 154 12.19 -8.38 0.77
C PRO A 154 13.05 -7.16 0.41
N ALA A 155 14.37 -7.35 0.29
CA ALA A 155 15.31 -6.25 0.08
C ALA A 155 15.03 -5.39 -1.18
N PRO A 156 14.74 -5.97 -2.37
CA PRO A 156 14.51 -5.19 -3.60
C PRO A 156 13.38 -4.18 -3.47
N ILE A 157 12.20 -4.58 -2.98
CA ILE A 157 11.05 -3.68 -2.84
C ILE A 157 11.27 -2.66 -1.73
N TYR A 158 11.89 -3.09 -0.62
CA TYR A 158 12.21 -2.22 0.50
C TYR A 158 13.10 -1.04 0.05
N TYR A 159 14.18 -1.31 -0.68
CA TYR A 159 15.06 -0.25 -1.17
C TYR A 159 14.44 0.59 -2.27
N SER A 160 13.67 0.00 -3.19
CA SER A 160 12.90 0.75 -4.19
C SER A 160 11.96 1.78 -3.54
N HIS A 161 11.25 1.42 -2.46
CA HIS A 161 10.45 2.36 -1.68
C HIS A 161 11.29 3.43 -0.98
N LYS A 162 12.35 3.03 -0.26
CA LYS A 162 13.19 3.94 0.54
C LYS A 162 13.85 5.01 -0.30
N ILE A 163 14.25 4.69 -1.53
CA ILE A 163 14.81 5.67 -2.47
C ILE A 163 13.78 6.76 -2.78
N LEU A 164 12.55 6.40 -3.13
CA LEU A 164 11.54 7.38 -3.51
C LEU A 164 11.00 8.15 -2.30
N GLN A 165 10.93 7.53 -1.12
CA GLN A 165 10.58 8.20 0.14
C GLN A 165 11.58 9.32 0.48
N ASP A 166 12.89 9.04 0.40
CA ASP A 166 13.93 10.03 0.71
C ASP A 166 13.92 11.19 -0.31
N LEU A 167 13.75 10.88 -1.60
CA LEU A 167 13.65 11.89 -2.65
C LEU A 167 12.40 12.76 -2.50
N ALA A 168 11.24 12.16 -2.19
CA ALA A 168 10.00 12.90 -1.96
C ALA A 168 10.12 13.81 -0.72
N ALA A 169 10.71 13.33 0.37
CA ALA A 169 10.96 14.14 1.56
C ALA A 169 11.89 15.33 1.26
N ALA A 170 12.98 15.10 0.53
CA ALA A 170 13.91 16.16 0.13
C ALA A 170 13.26 17.19 -0.81
N ARG A 171 12.43 16.73 -1.76
CA ARG A 171 11.64 17.59 -2.66
C ARG A 171 10.69 18.48 -1.88
N HIS A 172 9.87 17.91 -1.01
CA HIS A 172 8.91 18.65 -0.17
C HIS A 172 9.59 19.66 0.76
N ALA A 173 10.76 19.31 1.29
CA ALA A 173 11.56 20.20 2.13
C ALA A 173 12.28 21.31 1.35
N GLY A 174 12.26 21.29 0.01
CA GLY A 174 13.05 22.21 -0.81
C GLY A 174 14.56 22.06 -0.57
N GLN A 175 15.03 20.85 -0.28
CA GLN A 175 16.41 20.60 0.14
C GLN A 175 17.39 20.70 -1.04
N GLY A 176 18.06 21.83 -1.16
CA GLY A 176 19.06 22.05 -2.20
C GLY A 176 18.47 21.83 -3.60
N GLU A 177 19.23 21.16 -4.47
CA GLU A 177 18.76 20.88 -5.83
C GLU A 177 17.66 19.81 -5.89
N ALA A 178 17.53 18.95 -4.87
CA ALA A 178 16.43 17.98 -4.81
C ALA A 178 15.04 18.67 -4.72
N GLY A 179 15.00 19.93 -4.27
CA GLY A 179 13.80 20.77 -4.32
C GLY A 179 13.32 21.12 -5.73
N MET A 180 14.16 20.93 -6.75
CA MET A 180 13.82 21.14 -8.17
C MET A 180 13.30 19.87 -8.85
N LEU A 181 13.13 18.76 -8.12
CA LEU A 181 12.50 17.55 -8.62
C LEU A 181 10.97 17.73 -8.70
N GLY A 182 10.35 17.10 -9.69
CA GLY A 182 8.89 17.04 -9.82
C GLY A 182 8.28 15.88 -9.02
N PRO A 183 6.94 15.82 -8.89
CA PRO A 183 6.28 14.78 -8.11
C PRO A 183 6.42 13.36 -8.67
N ASP A 184 6.43 13.18 -10.00
CA ASP A 184 6.43 11.85 -10.63
C ASP A 184 7.84 11.24 -10.69
N ALA A 185 8.00 10.06 -10.08
CA ALA A 185 9.25 9.31 -10.08
C ALA A 185 9.01 7.80 -10.00
N LYS A 186 9.97 7.03 -10.53
CA LYS A 186 9.98 5.57 -10.61
C LYS A 186 11.36 5.07 -10.23
N SER A 187 11.43 4.07 -9.35
CA SER A 187 12.69 3.41 -8.96
C SER A 187 12.62 1.92 -9.26
N GLN A 188 13.75 1.31 -9.58
CA GLN A 188 13.87 -0.13 -9.70
C GLN A 188 15.25 -0.56 -9.19
N VAL A 189 15.25 -1.56 -8.31
CA VAL A 189 16.46 -2.09 -7.68
C VAL A 189 16.55 -3.58 -8.00
N THR A 190 17.69 -3.97 -8.57
CA THR A 190 18.04 -5.38 -8.80
C THR A 190 19.10 -5.80 -7.80
N VAL A 191 18.79 -6.84 -7.02
CA VAL A 191 19.68 -7.39 -5.99
C VAL A 191 20.20 -8.74 -6.44
N HIS A 192 21.50 -8.96 -6.25
CA HIS A 192 22.11 -10.28 -6.35
C HIS A 192 21.88 -11.06 -5.06
N TYR A 193 21.31 -12.25 -5.21
CA TYR A 193 21.12 -13.22 -4.14
C TYR A 193 22.11 -14.36 -4.28
N ALA A 194 22.73 -14.74 -3.15
CA ALA A 194 23.50 -15.97 -3.00
C ALA A 194 22.94 -16.79 -1.84
N ASP A 195 22.70 -18.08 -2.09
CA ASP A 195 22.12 -19.03 -1.12
C ASP A 195 20.84 -18.49 -0.45
N GLY A 196 20.02 -17.79 -1.22
CA GLY A 196 18.74 -17.22 -0.77
C GLY A 196 18.86 -15.93 0.05
N LYS A 197 20.05 -15.36 0.18
CA LYS A 197 20.29 -14.10 0.91
C LYS A 197 20.71 -12.98 -0.03
N PRO A 198 20.24 -11.74 0.19
CA PRO A 198 20.71 -10.59 -0.57
C PRO A 198 22.19 -10.32 -0.26
N VAL A 199 22.98 -10.07 -1.30
CA VAL A 199 24.44 -9.84 -1.18
C VAL A 199 24.78 -8.39 -1.51
N GLU A 200 24.34 -7.92 -2.67
CA GLU A 200 24.65 -6.57 -3.18
C GLU A 200 23.63 -6.11 -4.23
N ILE A 201 23.56 -4.82 -4.46
CA ILE A 201 22.76 -4.21 -5.53
C ILE A 201 23.55 -4.24 -6.83
N ALA A 202 23.01 -4.95 -7.82
CA ALA A 202 23.62 -5.13 -9.13
C ALA A 202 23.18 -4.08 -10.15
N SER A 203 21.97 -3.51 -9.99
CA SER A 203 21.47 -2.45 -10.89
C SER A 203 20.50 -1.53 -10.17
N ILE A 204 20.58 -0.24 -10.48
CA ILE A 204 19.71 0.82 -10.00
C ILE A 204 19.17 1.60 -11.20
N VAL A 205 17.84 1.64 -11.31
CA VAL A 205 17.13 2.51 -12.26
C VAL A 205 16.38 3.56 -11.48
N LEU A 206 16.52 4.83 -11.86
CA LEU A 206 15.69 5.92 -11.36
C LEU A 206 15.25 6.77 -12.56
N SER A 207 13.95 6.96 -12.70
CA SER A 207 13.38 7.98 -13.60
C SER A 207 12.61 8.97 -12.74
N THR A 208 13.02 10.23 -12.73
CA THR A 208 12.38 11.25 -11.90
C THR A 208 12.13 12.53 -12.69
N GLN A 209 10.95 13.08 -12.49
CA GLN A 209 10.58 14.38 -13.03
C GLN A 209 11.48 15.46 -12.44
N HIS A 210 11.77 16.50 -13.21
CA HIS A 210 12.53 17.68 -12.78
C HIS A 210 11.97 18.94 -13.45
N LEU A 211 12.03 20.05 -12.72
CA LEU A 211 11.43 21.32 -13.12
C LEU A 211 12.36 22.17 -14.00
N ASP A 212 13.67 21.96 -13.90
CA ASP A 212 14.68 22.65 -14.70
C ASP A 212 14.92 21.88 -16.00
N ASP A 213 14.39 22.41 -17.10
CA ASP A 213 14.48 21.79 -18.42
C ASP A 213 15.92 21.70 -18.98
N SER A 214 16.89 22.36 -18.35
CA SER A 214 18.30 22.31 -18.75
C SER A 214 19.02 21.07 -18.22
N TRP A 215 18.42 20.32 -17.28
CA TRP A 215 19.06 19.15 -16.68
C TRP A 215 19.11 17.97 -17.66
N ASP A 216 20.29 17.37 -17.76
CA ASP A 216 20.53 16.10 -18.41
C ASP A 216 20.65 14.96 -17.39
N SER A 217 20.81 13.73 -17.86
CA SER A 217 20.90 12.53 -17.03
C SER A 217 22.07 12.60 -16.02
N ASP A 218 23.20 13.22 -16.40
CA ASP A 218 24.37 13.35 -15.52
C ASP A 218 24.09 14.33 -14.37
N LYS A 219 23.43 15.46 -14.69
CA LYS A 219 22.99 16.41 -13.67
C LYS A 219 21.99 15.77 -12.70
N VAL A 220 20.96 15.09 -13.22
CA VAL A 220 19.98 14.39 -12.38
C VAL A 220 20.67 13.36 -11.49
N ARG A 221 21.60 12.58 -12.05
CA ARG A 221 22.40 11.60 -11.28
C ARG A 221 23.16 12.25 -10.13
N ALA A 222 23.85 13.37 -10.37
CA ALA A 222 24.59 14.08 -9.34
C ALA A 222 23.69 14.53 -8.16
N VAL A 223 22.43 14.88 -8.44
CA VAL A 223 21.44 15.27 -7.43
C VAL A 223 20.92 14.07 -6.65
N VAL A 224 20.56 12.98 -7.32
CA VAL A 224 19.84 11.85 -6.69
C VAL A 224 20.75 10.77 -6.11
N GLU A 225 21.98 10.60 -6.61
CA GLU A 225 22.89 9.53 -6.16
C GLU A 225 23.20 9.61 -4.64
N PRO A 226 23.45 10.79 -4.03
CA PRO A 226 23.62 10.89 -2.58
C PRO A 226 22.39 10.43 -1.79
N HIS A 227 21.18 10.68 -2.31
CA HIS A 227 19.92 10.24 -1.71
C HIS A 227 19.78 8.72 -1.80
N ILE A 228 20.03 8.15 -2.98
CA ILE A 228 20.01 6.70 -3.21
C ILE A 228 20.98 5.98 -2.28
N ARG A 229 22.23 6.45 -2.17
CA ARG A 229 23.25 5.85 -1.30
C ARG A 229 22.84 5.88 0.17
N ARG A 230 22.18 6.95 0.64
CA ARG A 230 21.63 6.99 2.00
C ARG A 230 20.47 6.00 2.17
N SER A 231 19.56 5.91 1.20
CA SER A 231 18.39 5.05 1.26
C SER A 231 18.72 3.55 1.30
N VAL A 232 19.81 3.13 0.66
CA VAL A 232 20.25 1.73 0.67
C VAL A 232 21.10 1.36 1.89
N GLY A 233 21.59 2.36 2.63
CA GLY A 233 22.31 2.17 3.90
C GLY A 233 23.51 1.24 3.76
N ASP A 234 23.52 0.17 4.56
CA ASP A 234 24.62 -0.80 4.61
C ASP A 234 24.57 -1.86 3.49
N MET A 235 23.53 -1.85 2.64
CA MET A 235 23.46 -2.74 1.50
C MET A 235 24.57 -2.41 0.50
N PRO A 236 25.51 -3.34 0.23
CA PRO A 236 26.58 -3.10 -0.72
C PRO A 236 26.01 -2.79 -2.10
N ILE A 237 26.59 -1.81 -2.78
CA ILE A 237 26.39 -1.57 -4.21
C ILE A 237 27.59 -2.17 -4.91
N ALA A 238 27.36 -3.07 -5.88
CA ALA A 238 28.44 -3.72 -6.61
C ALA A 238 29.37 -2.69 -7.27
N ASP A 239 30.68 -2.97 -7.33
CA ASP A 239 31.66 -2.10 -7.98
C ASP A 239 31.34 -1.86 -9.46
N ASP A 240 30.71 -2.85 -10.11
CA ASP A 240 30.25 -2.82 -11.50
C ASP A 240 28.73 -2.60 -11.64
N CYS A 241 28.08 -2.07 -10.60
CA CYS A 241 26.64 -1.81 -10.60
C CYS A 241 26.20 -0.97 -11.81
N ALA A 242 25.14 -1.40 -12.48
CA ALA A 242 24.54 -0.68 -13.60
C ALA A 242 23.65 0.47 -13.09
N TRP A 243 24.01 1.71 -13.42
CA TRP A 243 23.22 2.90 -13.08
C TRP A 243 22.48 3.44 -14.30
N HIS A 244 21.15 3.49 -14.20
CA HIS A 244 20.26 4.04 -15.22
C HIS A 244 19.44 5.18 -14.62
N VAL A 245 20.00 6.39 -14.59
CA VAL A 245 19.32 7.60 -14.09
C VAL A 245 18.80 8.41 -15.27
N ASN A 246 17.48 8.61 -15.33
CA ASN A 246 16.77 9.26 -16.44
C ASN A 246 17.30 8.82 -17.82
N PRO A 247 17.28 7.51 -18.15
CA PRO A 247 17.92 6.98 -19.36
C PRO A 247 17.31 7.51 -20.67
N THR A 248 16.09 8.04 -20.61
CA THR A 248 15.39 8.68 -21.73
C THR A 248 15.72 10.17 -21.89
N GLY A 249 16.62 10.71 -21.05
CA GLY A 249 16.97 12.13 -21.01
C GLY A 249 16.00 12.94 -20.16
N LYS A 250 15.36 13.95 -20.76
CA LYS A 250 14.50 14.89 -20.04
C LYS A 250 13.18 14.24 -19.61
N PHE A 251 12.73 14.59 -18.42
CA PHE A 251 11.44 14.18 -17.87
C PHE A 251 10.83 15.39 -17.15
N VAL A 252 10.27 16.32 -17.93
CA VAL A 252 9.69 17.58 -17.41
C VAL A 252 8.17 17.48 -17.28
N ILE A 253 7.51 16.81 -18.22
CA ILE A 253 6.06 16.52 -18.19
C ILE A 253 5.88 15.13 -17.58
N GLY A 254 5.06 15.02 -16.53
CA GLY A 254 4.82 13.78 -15.79
C GLY A 254 3.48 13.84 -15.07
N GLY A 255 3.15 12.80 -14.31
CA GLY A 255 1.86 12.72 -13.64
C GLY A 255 0.68 12.51 -14.60
N PRO A 256 -0.54 12.89 -14.19
CA PRO A 256 -1.75 12.68 -15.00
C PRO A 256 -1.77 13.35 -16.37
N ASP A 257 -0.93 14.37 -16.59
CA ASP A 257 -0.76 14.99 -17.90
C ASP A 257 0.05 14.12 -18.87
N GLY A 258 1.01 13.35 -18.35
CA GLY A 258 1.84 12.44 -19.12
C GLY A 258 1.18 11.07 -19.35
N ASP A 259 0.49 10.54 -18.34
CA ASP A 259 -0.08 9.19 -18.33
C ASP A 259 -1.41 9.15 -17.56
N ALA A 260 -2.40 8.37 -18.01
CA ALA A 260 -3.62 8.15 -17.24
C ALA A 260 -3.37 7.27 -16.00
N GLY A 261 -4.06 7.58 -14.90
CA GLY A 261 -3.97 6.84 -13.63
C GLY A 261 -5.29 6.21 -13.22
N LEU A 262 -5.24 5.04 -12.59
CA LEU A 262 -6.40 4.40 -11.96
C LEU A 262 -6.02 3.80 -10.59
N THR A 263 -6.95 3.86 -9.64
CA THR A 263 -6.83 3.21 -8.33
C THR A 263 -6.56 1.70 -8.50
N GLY A 264 -5.70 1.14 -7.64
CA GLY A 264 -5.43 -0.29 -7.61
C GLY A 264 -4.61 -0.82 -8.77
N ARG A 265 -3.88 0.04 -9.52
CA ARG A 265 -2.99 -0.40 -10.62
C ARG A 265 -1.53 -0.63 -10.20
N LYS A 266 -1.24 -0.52 -8.91
CA LYS A 266 0.10 -0.67 -8.33
C LYS A 266 0.16 -1.71 -7.18
N ILE A 267 -0.72 -2.70 -7.19
CA ILE A 267 -0.86 -3.72 -6.12
C ILE A 267 0.42 -4.49 -5.77
N ILE A 268 1.34 -4.70 -6.73
CA ILE A 268 2.63 -5.35 -6.45
C ILE A 268 3.62 -4.39 -5.80
N VAL A 269 3.57 -3.11 -6.16
CA VAL A 269 4.30 -2.04 -5.48
C VAL A 269 3.75 -1.83 -4.06
N ASP A 270 2.45 -2.02 -3.85
CA ASP A 270 1.83 -1.88 -2.52
C ASP A 270 2.20 -2.98 -1.53
N THR A 271 2.66 -4.11 -2.05
CA THR A 271 2.89 -5.33 -1.27
C THR A 271 4.36 -5.72 -1.23
N TYR A 272 4.74 -6.79 -1.94
CA TYR A 272 6.03 -7.47 -1.75
C TYR A 272 6.93 -7.40 -2.99
N GLY A 273 6.61 -6.55 -3.97
CA GLY A 273 7.44 -6.33 -5.16
C GLY A 273 7.70 -7.58 -5.99
N GLY A 274 6.78 -8.55 -5.95
CA GLY A 274 6.88 -9.82 -6.67
C GLY A 274 7.56 -10.95 -5.88
N ALA A 275 8.08 -10.69 -4.67
CA ALA A 275 8.73 -11.71 -3.84
C ALA A 275 7.74 -12.75 -3.26
N ALA A 276 6.45 -12.42 -3.22
CA ALA A 276 5.39 -13.31 -2.76
C ALA A 276 4.18 -13.24 -3.72
N PRO A 277 3.33 -14.28 -3.75
CA PRO A 277 2.09 -14.25 -4.50
C PRO A 277 1.17 -13.10 -4.07
N HIS A 278 0.26 -12.72 -4.95
CA HIS A 278 -0.75 -11.69 -4.70
C HIS A 278 -2.12 -12.22 -5.11
N GLY A 279 -3.16 -11.93 -4.32
CA GLY A 279 -4.50 -12.46 -4.54
C GLY A 279 -5.37 -11.67 -5.52
N GLY A 280 -4.91 -10.46 -5.89
CA GLY A 280 -5.48 -9.64 -6.96
C GLY A 280 -6.27 -8.42 -6.48
N GLY A 281 -6.75 -8.42 -5.24
CA GLY A 281 -7.49 -7.30 -4.65
C GLY A 281 -6.63 -6.07 -4.39
N ALA A 282 -7.07 -4.90 -4.86
CA ALA A 282 -6.48 -3.61 -4.50
C ALA A 282 -6.85 -3.17 -3.08
N PHE A 283 -6.07 -2.26 -2.49
CA PHE A 283 -6.30 -1.76 -1.13
C PHE A 283 -7.01 -0.40 -1.11
N SER A 284 -6.46 0.59 -1.81
CA SER A 284 -6.93 1.99 -1.74
C SER A 284 -8.39 2.16 -2.12
N GLY A 285 -9.08 3.07 -1.42
CA GLY A 285 -10.50 3.34 -1.63
C GLY A 285 -11.46 2.38 -0.92
N LYS A 286 -10.95 1.35 -0.23
CA LYS A 286 -11.79 0.36 0.45
C LYS A 286 -11.81 0.59 1.96
N ASP A 287 -12.99 0.53 2.57
CA ASP A 287 -13.07 0.37 4.03
C ASP A 287 -12.66 -1.04 4.46
N THR A 288 -12.58 -1.29 5.76
CA THR A 288 -11.98 -2.51 6.30
C THR A 288 -12.90 -3.70 6.44
N THR A 289 -14.18 -3.58 6.06
CA THR A 289 -15.05 -4.74 5.79
C THR A 289 -14.65 -5.49 4.51
N LYS A 290 -13.93 -4.83 3.60
CA LYS A 290 -13.40 -5.47 2.37
C LYS A 290 -12.14 -6.25 2.74
N VAL A 291 -12.26 -7.56 2.72
CA VAL A 291 -11.18 -8.49 3.09
C VAL A 291 -9.92 -8.32 2.24
N ASP A 292 -10.04 -7.78 1.02
CA ASP A 292 -8.89 -7.45 0.17
C ASP A 292 -7.86 -6.58 0.91
N ARG A 293 -8.32 -5.64 1.73
CA ARG A 293 -7.47 -4.78 2.55
C ARG A 293 -7.21 -5.40 3.92
N SER A 294 -8.28 -5.69 4.68
CA SER A 294 -8.12 -6.09 6.08
C SER A 294 -7.45 -7.46 6.26
N ALA A 295 -7.78 -8.45 5.44
CA ALA A 295 -7.15 -9.77 5.51
C ALA A 295 -5.73 -9.78 4.91
N ALA A 296 -5.42 -8.91 3.94
CA ALA A 296 -4.04 -8.69 3.51
C ALA A 296 -3.18 -8.10 4.63
N TYR A 297 -3.73 -7.13 5.39
CA TYR A 297 -3.05 -6.58 6.57
C TYR A 297 -2.89 -7.62 7.68
N ALA A 298 -3.93 -8.40 7.98
CA ALA A 298 -3.86 -9.47 8.97
C ALA A 298 -2.84 -10.55 8.58
N SER A 299 -2.82 -10.98 7.33
CA SER A 299 -1.85 -11.97 6.86
C SER A 299 -0.42 -11.45 6.91
N ARG A 300 -0.17 -10.17 6.58
CA ARG A 300 1.13 -9.52 6.82
C ARG A 300 1.50 -9.54 8.30
N TYR A 301 0.59 -9.11 9.16
CA TYR A 301 0.80 -9.04 10.61
C TYR A 301 1.20 -10.40 11.19
N LEU A 302 0.49 -11.45 10.81
CA LEU A 302 0.77 -12.81 11.26
C LEU A 302 2.09 -13.34 10.70
N ALA A 303 2.37 -13.17 9.40
CA ALA A 303 3.64 -13.60 8.80
C ALA A 303 4.84 -12.88 9.44
N LYS A 304 4.70 -11.57 9.68
CA LYS A 304 5.72 -10.75 10.35
C LYS A 304 5.98 -11.25 11.78
N ASN A 305 4.92 -11.58 12.53
CA ASN A 305 5.05 -12.13 13.88
C ASN A 305 5.69 -13.53 13.90
N ILE A 306 5.40 -14.40 12.93
CA ILE A 306 6.06 -15.72 12.81
C ILE A 306 7.58 -15.55 12.63
N VAL A 307 7.99 -14.67 11.72
CA VAL A 307 9.42 -14.40 11.47
C VAL A 307 10.06 -13.69 12.67
N ALA A 308 9.38 -12.73 13.28
CA ALA A 308 9.85 -12.04 14.50
C ALA A 308 10.00 -13.00 15.69
N ALA A 309 9.11 -13.99 15.81
CA ALA A 309 9.15 -15.03 16.84
C ALA A 309 10.25 -16.07 16.64
N ASP A 310 11.02 -15.96 15.55
CA ASP A 310 12.11 -16.86 15.21
C ASP A 310 11.65 -18.30 14.92
N LEU A 311 10.40 -18.44 14.45
CA LEU A 311 9.80 -19.71 14.04
C LEU A 311 10.16 -20.07 12.58
N ALA A 312 10.56 -19.07 11.78
CA ALA A 312 11.10 -19.24 10.42
C ALA A 312 11.96 -18.05 10.00
N GLU A 313 12.75 -18.21 8.93
CA GLU A 313 13.44 -17.08 8.29
C GLU A 313 12.56 -16.37 7.24
N ARG A 314 11.60 -17.10 6.65
CA ARG A 314 10.62 -16.63 5.66
C ARG A 314 9.28 -17.28 5.91
N CYS A 315 8.20 -16.53 5.71
CA CYS A 315 6.85 -17.04 5.87
C CYS A 315 5.92 -16.38 4.84
N THR A 316 5.19 -17.20 4.09
CA THR A 316 4.02 -16.80 3.31
C THR A 316 2.77 -17.38 3.95
N ILE A 317 1.74 -16.55 4.10
CA ILE A 317 0.41 -16.96 4.55
C ILE A 317 -0.58 -16.67 3.43
N GLN A 318 -1.46 -17.61 3.11
CA GLN A 318 -2.65 -17.36 2.30
C GLN A 318 -3.90 -17.46 3.16
N LEU A 319 -4.79 -16.47 3.01
CA LEU A 319 -6.16 -16.51 3.53
C LEU A 319 -7.13 -16.51 2.34
N ALA A 320 -8.22 -17.27 2.45
CA ALA A 320 -9.29 -17.25 1.45
C ALA A 320 -10.66 -17.14 2.10
N TYR A 321 -11.53 -16.28 1.55
CA TYR A 321 -12.87 -16.03 2.05
C TYR A 321 -13.92 -16.24 0.95
N ALA A 322 -15.11 -16.66 1.37
CA ALA A 322 -16.32 -16.59 0.57
C ALA A 322 -17.16 -15.39 1.03
N ILE A 323 -17.82 -14.73 0.09
CA ILE A 323 -18.75 -13.62 0.38
C ILE A 323 -19.81 -14.05 1.41
N GLY A 324 -20.04 -13.21 2.42
CA GLY A 324 -21.03 -13.45 3.47
C GLY A 324 -20.65 -14.54 4.48
N VAL A 325 -19.44 -15.11 4.41
CA VAL A 325 -18.91 -16.05 5.42
C VAL A 325 -17.90 -15.32 6.28
N ALA A 326 -18.02 -15.43 7.60
CA ALA A 326 -17.13 -14.75 8.53
C ALA A 326 -15.76 -15.43 8.62
N GLN A 327 -15.70 -16.74 8.77
CA GLN A 327 -14.42 -17.44 8.94
C GLN A 327 -13.74 -17.73 7.59
N PRO A 328 -12.39 -17.67 7.50
CA PRO A 328 -11.70 -18.00 6.27
C PRO A 328 -11.87 -19.49 5.94
N LEU A 329 -12.17 -19.76 4.67
CA LEU A 329 -12.30 -21.10 4.09
C LEU A 329 -11.00 -21.90 4.20
N SER A 330 -9.87 -21.21 4.05
CA SER A 330 -8.54 -21.81 4.18
C SER A 330 -7.56 -20.82 4.79
N VAL A 331 -6.64 -21.37 5.58
CA VAL A 331 -5.41 -20.73 6.06
C VAL A 331 -4.30 -21.66 5.62
N TYR A 332 -3.38 -21.18 4.80
CA TYR A 332 -2.24 -21.95 4.30
C TYR A 332 -0.94 -21.25 4.69
N VAL A 333 0.02 -22.01 5.20
CA VAL A 333 1.34 -21.49 5.60
C VAL A 333 2.44 -22.18 4.79
N ASP A 334 3.37 -21.39 4.26
CA ASP A 334 4.62 -21.86 3.64
C ASP A 334 5.81 -21.17 4.31
N LEU A 335 6.69 -21.96 4.96
CA LEU A 335 7.90 -21.45 5.60
C LEU A 335 9.13 -21.50 4.69
N HIS A 336 8.93 -21.83 3.40
CA HIS A 336 9.96 -21.85 2.35
C HIS A 336 11.16 -22.74 2.70
N GLY A 337 10.90 -23.83 3.42
CA GLY A 337 11.93 -24.74 3.94
C GLY A 337 12.84 -24.13 5.00
N THR A 338 12.45 -22.99 5.60
CA THR A 338 13.20 -22.29 6.66
C THR A 338 12.54 -22.40 8.04
N GLY A 339 11.46 -23.19 8.13
CA GLY A 339 10.69 -23.40 9.35
C GLY A 339 11.46 -24.16 10.41
N ARG A 340 11.19 -23.79 11.67
CA ARG A 340 11.66 -24.50 12.88
C ARG A 340 10.53 -25.25 13.59
N VAL A 341 9.31 -25.06 13.10
CA VAL A 341 8.07 -25.71 13.51
C VAL A 341 7.34 -26.19 12.26
N ASP A 342 6.37 -27.06 12.43
CA ASP A 342 5.53 -27.57 11.35
C ASP A 342 4.54 -26.49 10.86
N GLU A 343 4.37 -26.38 9.53
CA GLU A 343 3.42 -25.45 8.93
C GLU A 343 1.98 -25.72 9.36
N GLU A 344 1.58 -26.98 9.51
CA GLU A 344 0.25 -27.38 9.97
C GLU A 344 -0.01 -26.97 11.42
N ALA A 345 1.04 -26.97 12.27
CA ALA A 345 0.94 -26.47 13.63
C ALA A 345 0.69 -24.95 13.66
N LEU A 346 1.38 -24.20 12.79
CA LEU A 346 1.13 -22.78 12.62
C LEU A 346 -0.27 -22.48 12.09
N GLU A 347 -0.77 -23.22 11.10
CA GLU A 347 -2.13 -23.05 10.56
C GLU A 347 -3.20 -23.12 11.67
N ARG A 348 -3.03 -24.03 12.64
CA ARG A 348 -3.88 -24.11 13.83
C ARG A 348 -3.64 -22.94 14.79
N ALA A 349 -2.39 -22.70 15.16
CA ALA A 349 -2.01 -21.65 16.11
C ALA A 349 -2.51 -20.27 15.67
N LEU A 350 -2.45 -19.95 14.38
CA LEU A 350 -2.91 -18.68 13.81
C LEU A 350 -4.39 -18.41 14.11
N ARG A 351 -5.23 -19.44 14.11
CA ARG A 351 -6.66 -19.34 14.44
C ARG A 351 -6.93 -19.21 15.93
N GLU A 352 -5.99 -19.62 16.77
CA GLU A 352 -6.07 -19.50 18.24
C GLU A 352 -5.61 -18.11 18.72
N VAL A 353 -4.55 -17.57 18.11
CA VAL A 353 -3.96 -16.29 18.54
C VAL A 353 -4.73 -15.07 18.02
N MET A 354 -5.49 -15.21 16.94
CA MET A 354 -6.24 -14.09 16.34
C MET A 354 -7.55 -14.56 15.70
N ASP A 355 -8.65 -13.87 15.99
CA ASP A 355 -9.93 -14.04 15.30
C ASP A 355 -9.79 -13.52 13.86
N LEU A 356 -9.73 -14.46 12.91
CA LEU A 356 -9.55 -14.18 11.48
C LEU A 356 -10.85 -13.82 10.75
N SER A 357 -11.97 -13.64 11.45
CA SER A 357 -13.15 -13.03 10.82
C SER A 357 -12.90 -11.56 10.45
N PRO A 358 -13.60 -10.98 9.45
CA PRO A 358 -13.48 -9.56 9.12
C PRO A 358 -13.62 -8.65 10.36
N SER A 359 -14.62 -8.93 11.20
CA SER A 359 -14.83 -8.18 12.44
C SER A 359 -13.73 -8.43 13.49
N GLY A 360 -13.20 -9.64 13.59
CA GLY A 360 -12.07 -10.00 14.45
C GLY A 360 -10.80 -9.25 14.07
N ILE A 361 -10.47 -9.25 12.77
CA ILE A 361 -9.35 -8.53 12.19
C ILE A 361 -9.44 -7.04 12.49
N ARG A 362 -10.61 -6.44 12.20
CA ARG A 362 -10.85 -5.01 12.44
C ARG A 362 -10.71 -4.62 13.91
N ARG A 363 -11.13 -5.49 14.84
CA ARG A 363 -10.95 -5.29 16.30
C ARG A 363 -9.48 -5.40 16.70
N ALA A 364 -8.80 -6.48 16.30
CA ALA A 364 -7.43 -6.76 16.71
C ALA A 364 -6.44 -5.70 16.20
N LEU A 365 -6.65 -5.20 14.97
CA LEU A 365 -5.79 -4.21 14.33
C LEU A 365 -6.33 -2.77 14.48
N ASP A 366 -7.48 -2.58 15.13
CA ASP A 366 -8.09 -1.28 15.40
C ASP A 366 -8.27 -0.40 14.14
N LEU A 367 -8.88 -0.99 13.11
CA LEU A 367 -8.89 -0.46 11.75
C LEU A 367 -10.01 0.55 11.45
N ASN A 368 -10.99 0.76 12.32
CA ASN A 368 -12.12 1.64 11.99
C ASN A 368 -11.79 3.12 12.26
N LYS A 369 -10.78 3.65 11.57
CA LYS A 369 -10.15 4.97 11.81
C LYS A 369 -9.61 5.60 10.53
N PRO A 370 -9.41 6.93 10.49
CA PRO A 370 -8.87 7.63 9.33
C PRO A 370 -7.32 7.55 9.28
N ILE A 371 -6.79 6.40 8.86
CA ILE A 371 -5.34 6.09 8.84
C ILE A 371 -4.83 5.60 7.47
N TYR A 372 -5.61 5.74 6.40
CA TYR A 372 -5.36 5.05 5.12
C TYR A 372 -4.63 5.86 4.08
N ALA A 373 -4.84 7.18 4.03
CA ALA A 373 -4.26 7.99 2.97
C ALA A 373 -2.72 7.93 2.99
N ARG A 374 -2.12 7.75 4.17
CA ARG A 374 -0.66 7.58 4.33
C ARG A 374 -0.12 6.27 3.74
N THR A 375 -0.99 5.28 3.50
CA THR A 375 -0.62 3.95 3.00
C THR A 375 -0.52 3.90 1.47
N ALA A 376 -1.20 4.83 0.78
CA ALA A 376 -1.40 4.83 -0.67
C ALA A 376 -0.11 4.93 -1.51
N ALA A 377 1.03 5.34 -0.91
CA ALA A 377 2.32 5.38 -1.57
C ALA A 377 3.41 4.77 -0.69
N TYR A 378 4.45 4.27 -1.36
CA TYR A 378 5.65 3.68 -0.75
C TYR A 378 5.40 2.42 0.10
N GLY A 379 4.39 1.64 -0.30
CA GLY A 379 4.08 0.34 0.30
C GLY A 379 3.20 0.44 1.54
N HIS A 380 2.27 -0.50 1.66
CA HIS A 380 1.43 -0.68 2.84
C HIS A 380 2.18 -1.39 3.98
N PHE A 381 3.30 -2.06 3.65
CA PHE A 381 4.04 -2.94 4.55
C PHE A 381 5.48 -2.49 4.76
N GLY A 382 6.09 -2.93 5.85
CA GLY A 382 7.47 -2.60 6.22
C GLY A 382 7.69 -1.18 6.74
N ARG A 383 6.63 -0.57 7.29
CA ARG A 383 6.64 0.76 7.88
C ARG A 383 6.39 0.65 9.38
N GLU A 384 6.99 1.54 10.16
CA GLU A 384 6.84 1.50 11.61
C GLU A 384 5.38 1.79 12.01
N PRO A 385 4.83 1.09 13.02
CA PRO A 385 3.52 1.41 13.57
C PRO A 385 3.49 2.81 14.19
N ASP A 386 2.46 3.58 13.84
CA ASP A 386 2.20 4.90 14.39
C ASP A 386 1.35 4.82 15.67
N ALA A 387 1.48 5.83 16.53
CA ALA A 387 0.75 5.89 17.81
C ALA A 387 -0.77 6.01 17.65
N ASP A 388 -1.25 6.56 16.52
CA ASP A 388 -2.67 6.71 16.21
C ASP A 388 -3.30 5.44 15.59
N GLY A 389 -2.51 4.37 15.43
CA GLY A 389 -2.92 3.09 14.85
C GLY A 389 -2.53 2.93 13.38
N GLY A 390 -1.91 3.93 12.74
CA GLY A 390 -1.30 3.76 11.43
C GLY A 390 -0.35 2.57 11.40
N PHE A 391 -0.45 1.72 10.37
CA PHE A 391 0.37 0.50 10.23
C PHE A 391 0.32 -0.43 11.45
N SER A 392 -0.82 -0.54 12.15
CA SER A 392 -0.98 -1.45 13.29
C SER A 392 -0.61 -2.91 12.98
N TRP A 393 -0.77 -3.34 11.72
CA TRP A 393 -0.38 -4.64 11.19
C TRP A 393 1.14 -4.86 11.09
N GLU A 394 1.97 -3.86 11.37
CA GLU A 394 3.42 -3.97 11.40
C GLU A 394 3.97 -4.23 12.82
N LYS A 395 3.10 -4.32 13.84
CA LYS A 395 3.51 -4.70 15.20
C LYS A 395 3.97 -6.16 15.28
N VAL A 396 4.80 -6.45 16.28
CA VAL A 396 5.35 -7.79 16.56
C VAL A 396 5.00 -8.27 17.98
N ASP A 397 3.75 -8.04 18.37
CA ASP A 397 3.20 -8.28 19.71
C ASP A 397 2.50 -9.64 19.89
N LEU A 398 2.49 -10.49 18.86
CA LEU A 398 2.00 -11.88 18.96
C LEU A 398 3.12 -12.91 19.17
N VAL A 399 4.38 -12.47 19.31
CA VAL A 399 5.55 -13.37 19.37
C VAL A 399 5.42 -14.44 20.47
N GLU A 400 5.09 -14.04 21.69
CA GLU A 400 4.99 -14.97 22.81
C GLU A 400 3.73 -15.85 22.72
N ALA A 401 2.63 -15.30 22.20
CA ALA A 401 1.39 -16.07 21.97
C ALA A 401 1.61 -17.16 20.92
N LEU A 402 2.31 -16.85 19.82
CA LEU A 402 2.64 -17.82 18.77
C LEU A 402 3.55 -18.92 19.31
N LYS A 403 4.62 -18.58 20.04
CA LYS A 403 5.52 -19.60 20.63
C LYS A 403 4.81 -20.53 21.60
N ALA A 404 3.80 -20.04 22.32
CA ALA A 404 3.03 -20.87 23.25
C ALA A 404 2.04 -21.79 22.56
N ALA A 405 1.61 -21.44 21.34
CA ALA A 405 0.59 -22.16 20.58
C ALA A 405 1.17 -23.23 19.61
N VAL A 406 2.50 -23.29 19.43
CA VAL A 406 3.18 -24.24 18.51
C VAL A 406 4.04 -25.27 19.21
#